data_AF-V4C550-F1
#
_entry.id   AF-V4C550-F1
#
_cell.length_a   1.000
_cell.length_b   1.000
_cell.length_c   1.000
_cell.angle_alpha   90.00
_cell.angle_beta   90.00
_cell.angle_gamma   90.00
#
_symmetry.space_group_name_H-M   'P 1'
#
loop_
_entity.id
_entity.type
_entity.pdbx_description
1 polymer ?
#
loop_
_entity_poly.entity_id
_entity_poly.type
_entity_poly.pdbx_seq_one_letter_code
_entity_poly.pdbx_strand_id
1 'polypeptide(L)' 'YYTECLYDACGCDRGGDCECLCTAISNFAEACNRAGQPAKWRHNRLCPIQCEYGSVYTPCGSPCPKTCDDPFG' A
#
# COMPACT_ATOMS: atom_id res chain seq x y z
N TYR A 1 -12.24 2.16 -9.49
CA TYR A 1 -11.68 1.56 -8.26
C TYR A 1 -12.11 0.12 -8.03
N TYR A 2 -13.33 -0.20 -7.56
CA TYR A 2 -13.71 -1.60 -7.26
C TYR A 2 -13.67 -2.51 -8.49
N THR A 3 -14.23 -2.06 -9.62
CA THR A 3 -14.25 -2.80 -10.88
C THR A 3 -12.87 -2.99 -11.50
N GLU A 4 -11.99 -2.00 -11.35
CA GLU A 4 -10.58 -2.08 -11.79
C GLU A 4 -9.80 -3.05 -10.90
N CYS A 5 -10.00 -3.00 -9.57
CA CYS A 5 -9.40 -3.97 -8.65
C CYS A 5 -9.84 -5.41 -8.96
N LEU A 6 -11.12 -5.61 -9.32
CA LEU A 6 -11.61 -6.92 -9.75
C LEU A 6 -10.95 -7.35 -11.07
N TYR A 7 -10.80 -6.43 -12.02
CA TYR A 7 -10.18 -6.71 -13.31
C TYR A 7 -8.68 -7.06 -13.16
N ASP A 8 -7.94 -6.30 -12.35
CA ASP A 8 -6.52 -6.52 -12.08
C ASP A 8 -6.28 -7.80 -11.27
N ALA A 9 -7.13 -8.10 -10.28
CA ALA A 9 -7.04 -9.32 -9.49
C ALA A 9 -7.39 -10.57 -10.30
N CYS A 10 -8.40 -10.51 -11.17
CA CYS A 10 -8.77 -11.59 -12.08
C CYS A 10 -7.86 -11.71 -13.31
N GLY A 11 -6.98 -10.75 -13.57
CA GLY A 11 -6.02 -10.80 -14.68
C GLY A 11 -4.69 -11.46 -14.30
N CYS A 12 -4.43 -11.64 -13.00
CA CYS A 12 -3.20 -12.26 -12.50
C CYS A 12 -3.40 -13.76 -12.23
N ASP A 13 -3.60 -14.50 -13.31
CA ASP A 13 -3.84 -15.96 -13.31
C ASP A 13 -2.55 -16.79 -13.51
N ARG A 14 -1.38 -16.16 -13.37
CA ARG A 14 -0.07 -16.76 -13.62
C ARG A 14 0.81 -16.63 -12.39
N GLY A 15 0.58 -17.48 -11.38
CA GLY A 15 1.52 -17.76 -10.29
C GLY A 15 2.22 -16.53 -9.72
N GLY A 16 1.50 -15.79 -8.88
CA GLY A 16 1.95 -14.52 -8.30
C GLY A 16 0.79 -13.65 -7.80
N ASP A 17 -0.41 -14.23 -7.75
CA ASP A 17 -1.71 -13.59 -7.63
C ASP A 17 -1.81 -12.71 -6.36
N CYS A 18 -1.04 -13.06 -5.32
CA CYS A 18 -0.88 -12.26 -4.12
C CYS A 18 -0.23 -10.89 -4.39
N GLU A 19 0.78 -10.81 -5.26
CA GLU A 19 1.48 -9.56 -5.57
C GLU A 19 0.60 -8.59 -6.38
N CYS A 20 -0.15 -9.11 -7.35
CA CYS A 20 -1.09 -8.31 -8.12
C CYS A 20 -2.24 -7.79 -7.28
N LEU A 21 -2.82 -8.63 -6.42
CA LEU A 21 -3.87 -8.22 -5.49
C LEU A 21 -3.39 -7.09 -4.58
N CYS A 22 -2.18 -7.21 -4.03
CA CYS A 22 -1.60 -6.18 -3.17
C CYS A 22 -1.35 -4.87 -3.92
N THR A 23 -0.98 -4.94 -5.19
CA THR A 23 -0.77 -3.76 -6.04
C THR A 23 -2.10 -3.05 -6.32
N ALA A 24 -3.15 -3.80 -6.68
CA ALA A 24 -4.48 -3.25 -6.92
C ALA A 24 -5.06 -2.57 -5.67
N ILE A 25 -4.97 -3.21 -4.50
CA ILE A 25 -5.42 -2.62 -3.23
C ILE A 25 -4.57 -1.38 -2.87
N SER A 26 -3.26 -1.41 -3.13
CA SER A 26 -2.37 -0.27 -2.89
C SER A 26 -2.77 0.95 -3.72
N ASN A 27 -3.10 0.78 -5.00
CA ASN A 27 -3.55 1.86 -5.87
C ASN A 27 -4.86 2.46 -5.39
N PHE A 28 -5.79 1.62 -4.92
CA PHE A 28 -7.03 2.09 -4.31
C PHE A 28 -6.78 2.88 -3.01
N ALA A 29 -5.92 2.35 -2.14
CA ALA A 29 -5.56 3.02 -0.89
C ALA A 29 -4.86 4.36 -1.14
N GLU A 30 -4.05 4.48 -2.19
CA GLU A 30 -3.43 5.74 -2.59
C GLU A 30 -4.48 6.78 -3.01
N ALA A 31 -5.49 6.39 -3.78
CA ALA A 31 -6.60 7.28 -4.14
C ALA A 31 -7.37 7.75 -2.89
N CYS A 32 -7.61 6.85 -1.93
CA CYS A 32 -8.20 7.19 -0.64
C CYS A 32 -7.33 8.17 0.16
N ASN A 33 -6.01 7.98 0.17
CA ASN A 33 -5.07 8.88 0.82
C ASN A 33 -5.11 10.29 0.20
N ARG A 34 -5.15 10.39 -1.13
CA ARG A 34 -5.27 11.68 -1.85
C ARG A 34 -6.60 12.38 -1.56
N ALA A 35 -7.66 11.63 -1.28
CA ALA A 35 -8.96 12.15 -0.84
C ALA A 35 -8.99 12.53 0.67
N GLY A 36 -7.88 12.38 1.39
CA GLY A 36 -7.79 12.68 2.83
C GLY A 36 -8.42 11.61 3.73
N GLN A 37 -8.71 10.42 3.19
CA GLN A 37 -9.34 9.32 3.93
C GLN A 37 -8.40 8.09 3.97
N PRO A 38 -7.32 8.12 4.78
CA PRO A 38 -6.37 7.03 4.80
C PRO A 38 -6.94 5.75 5.42
N ALA A 39 -6.74 4.62 4.76
CA ALA A 39 -7.27 3.32 5.19
C ALA A 39 -6.14 2.36 5.57
N LYS A 40 -6.18 1.79 6.78
CA LYS A 40 -5.26 0.72 7.19
C LYS A 40 -5.75 -0.62 6.67
N TRP A 41 -5.18 -1.07 5.56
CA TRP A 41 -5.63 -2.29 4.86
C TRP A 41 -4.67 -3.48 4.98
N ARG A 42 -3.35 -3.24 5.18
CA ARG A 42 -2.36 -4.32 5.35
C ARG A 42 -2.45 -4.98 6.72
N HIS A 43 -2.40 -6.31 6.75
CA HIS A 43 -2.30 -7.12 7.98
C HIS A 43 -1.67 -8.50 7.69
N ASN A 44 -1.39 -9.29 8.74
CA ASN A 44 -0.63 -10.55 8.63
C ASN A 44 -1.18 -11.61 7.65
N ARG A 45 -2.44 -11.47 7.21
CA ARG A 45 -3.10 -12.40 6.27
C ARG A 45 -3.44 -11.75 4.92
N LEU A 46 -3.26 -10.44 4.79
CA LEU A 46 -3.53 -9.68 3.57
C LEU A 46 -2.39 -8.70 3.34
N CYS A 47 -1.54 -9.03 2.37
CA CYS A 47 -0.41 -8.20 1.95
C CYS A 47 0.50 -7.78 3.12
N PRO A 48 1.01 -8.78 3.90
CA PRO A 48 1.85 -8.49 5.04
C PRO A 48 3.10 -7.72 4.60
N ILE A 49 3.50 -6.77 5.43
CA ILE A 49 4.75 -6.02 5.27
C ILE A 49 5.56 -6.17 6.54
N GLN A 50 6.85 -6.45 6.40
CA GLN A 50 7.78 -6.43 7.52
C GLN A 50 8.57 -5.13 7.43
N CYS A 51 8.45 -4.32 8.47
CA CYS A 51 9.17 -3.06 8.62
C CYS A 51 10.42 -3.35 9.47
N GLU A 52 11.60 -2.97 8.99
CA GLU A 52 12.87 -3.25 9.68
C GLU A 52 13.17 -2.21 10.76
N TYR A 53 14.10 -2.50 11.67
CA TYR A 53 14.73 -1.51 12.57
C TYR A 53 13.77 -0.56 13.31
N GLY A 54 12.79 -1.11 14.04
CA GLY A 54 11.87 -0.30 14.84
C GLY A 54 10.94 0.61 14.04
N SER A 55 10.94 0.52 12.70
CA SER A 55 10.01 1.23 11.85
C SER A 55 8.62 0.59 11.94
N VAL A 56 7.59 1.43 11.74
CA VAL A 56 6.19 1.03 11.84
C VAL A 56 5.46 1.32 10.54
N TYR A 57 4.60 0.39 10.14
CA TYR A 57 3.74 0.59 8.98
C TYR A 57 2.70 1.69 9.26
N THR A 58 2.66 2.69 8.38
CA THR A 58 1.63 3.72 8.34
C THR A 58 0.94 3.69 6.96
N PRO A 59 -0.42 3.70 6.90
CA PRO A 59 -1.14 3.63 5.63
C PRO A 59 -1.01 4.89 4.78
N CYS A 60 -0.71 6.02 5.41
CA CYS A 60 -0.43 7.30 4.78
C CYS A 60 0.68 7.97 5.59
N GLY A 61 1.88 8.01 5.04
CA GLY A 61 3.03 8.73 5.60
C GLY A 61 3.17 10.13 5.01
N SER A 62 4.09 10.93 5.56
CA SER A 62 4.52 12.17 4.90
C SER A 62 5.15 11.82 3.55
N PRO A 63 4.80 12.51 2.45
CA PRO A 63 5.47 12.30 1.16
C PRO A 63 6.97 12.62 1.25
N CYS A 64 7.35 13.50 2.18
CA CYS A 64 8.73 13.77 2.54
C CYS A 64 8.97 13.42 4.02
N PRO A 65 9.47 12.22 4.31
CA PRO A 65 9.91 11.88 5.66
C PRO A 65 11.26 12.53 5.95
N LYS A 66 11.47 12.99 7.19
CA LYS A 66 12.77 13.49 7.63
C LYS A 66 13.80 12.37 7.58
N THR A 67 14.95 12.65 6.99
CA THR A 67 16.09 11.75 6.91
C THR A 67 17.34 12.46 7.46
N CYS A 68 18.45 11.73 7.65
CA CYS A 68 19.70 12.36 8.07
C CYS A 68 20.23 13.36 7.04
N ASP A 69 19.98 13.10 5.75
CA ASP A 69 20.35 13.98 4.63
C ASP A 69 19.36 15.13 4.42
N ASP A 70 18.09 14.91 4.78
CA ASP A 70 17.05 15.94 4.75
C ASP A 70 16.30 16.02 6.11
N PRO A 71 16.84 16.79 7.06
CA PRO A 71 16.26 16.89 8.41
C PRO A 71 14.93 17.67 8.45
N PHE A 72 14.54 18.33 7.37
CA PHE A 72 13.29 19.10 7.31
C PHE A 72 12.17 18.36 6.57
N GLY A 73 12.50 17.53 5.57
CA GLY A 73 11.55 16.87 4.68
C GLY A 73 11.13 17.79 3.54
#